data_AF-A0A5E7PJX7-F1
#
_entry.id   AF-A0A5E7PJX7-F1
#
_cell.length_a   1.000
_cell.length_b   1.000
_cell.length_c   1.000
_cell.angle_alpha   90.00
_cell.angle_beta   90.00
_cell.angle_gamma   90.00
#
_symmetry.space_group_name_H-M   'P 1'
#
loop_
_entity.id
_entity.type
_entity.pdbx_description
1 polymer ?
#
loop_
_entity_poly.entity_id
_entity_poly.type
_entity_poly.pdbx_seq_one_letter_code
_entity_poly.pdbx_strand_id
1 'polypeptide(L)'
;MSDPFIKSSFSDYTEQDFIDLIDEIRKEDIAPTDLRADALIMHFNKIVGHPSGMDLIYYPEPGADTTSAGIARTVMAWREANRLPGFKT
;
A
#
# COMPACT_ATOMS: atom_id res chain seq x y z
N MET A 1 17.15 -2.11 -13.43
CA MET A 1 16.02 -3.06 -13.30
C MET A 1 14.90 -2.31 -12.59
N SER A 2 13.66 -2.48 -13.02
CA SER A 2 12.50 -1.91 -12.34
C SER A 2 12.41 -2.47 -10.92
N ASP A 3 12.06 -1.66 -9.91
CA ASP A 3 11.83 -2.17 -8.55
C ASP A 3 10.62 -3.13 -8.59
N PRO A 4 10.73 -4.36 -8.07
CA PRO A 4 9.66 -5.37 -8.19
C PRO A 4 8.38 -4.98 -7.44
N PHE A 5 8.45 -4.07 -6.47
CA PHE A 5 7.31 -3.63 -5.67
C PHE A 5 6.65 -2.36 -6.21
N ILE A 6 7.22 -1.72 -7.25
CA ILE A 6 6.73 -0.46 -7.81
C ILE A 6 6.09 -0.70 -9.20
N LYS A 7 4.77 -0.55 -9.28
CA LYS A 7 3.99 -0.57 -10.52
C LYS A 7 3.35 0.79 -10.78
N SER A 8 3.09 1.10 -12.04
CA SER A 8 2.72 2.45 -12.50
C SER A 8 1.43 2.99 -11.87
N SER A 9 0.45 2.13 -11.61
CA SER A 9 -0.86 2.49 -11.07
C SER A 9 -1.39 1.39 -10.14
N PHE A 10 -2.40 1.72 -9.33
CA PHE A 10 -3.07 0.74 -8.45
C PHE A 10 -3.60 -0.48 -9.24
N SER A 11 -4.15 -0.25 -10.43
CA SER A 11 -4.74 -1.30 -11.28
C SER A 11 -3.71 -2.20 -11.99
N ASP A 12 -2.41 -1.95 -11.79
CA ASP A 12 -1.35 -2.86 -12.22
C ASP A 12 -1.02 -3.92 -11.16
N TYR A 13 -1.48 -3.72 -9.91
CA TYR A 13 -1.28 -4.64 -8.80
C TYR A 13 -2.39 -5.68 -8.75
N THR A 14 -2.05 -6.96 -8.63
CA THR A 14 -2.94 -7.93 -8.00
C THR A 14 -3.03 -7.64 -6.50
N GLU A 15 -4.03 -8.20 -5.81
CA GLU A 15 -4.12 -8.06 -4.35
C GLU A 15 -2.83 -8.55 -3.65
N GLN A 16 -2.27 -9.68 -4.10
CA GLN A 16 -1.03 -10.22 -3.54
C GLN A 16 0.17 -9.30 -3.78
N ASP A 17 0.33 -8.74 -4.98
CA ASP A 17 1.41 -7.78 -5.25
C ASP A 17 1.36 -6.57 -4.31
N PHE A 18 0.14 -6.13 -3.97
CA PHE A 18 -0.07 -4.96 -3.11
C PHE A 18 0.19 -5.29 -1.64
N ILE A 19 -0.18 -6.50 -1.20
CA ILE A 19 0.21 -7.05 0.11
C ILE A 19 1.74 -7.10 0.22
N ASP A 20 2.41 -7.63 -0.81
CA ASP A 20 3.86 -7.75 -0.85
C ASP A 20 4.56 -6.38 -0.78
N LEU A 21 3.98 -5.34 -1.40
CA LEU A 21 4.47 -3.95 -1.27
C LEU A 21 4.39 -3.47 0.20
N ILE A 22 3.28 -3.72 0.90
CA ILE A 22 3.12 -3.28 2.29
C ILE A 22 4.08 -4.05 3.22
N ASP A 23 4.26 -5.35 2.97
CA ASP A 23 5.22 -6.16 3.72
C ASP A 23 6.66 -5.68 3.50
N GLU A 24 7.02 -5.31 2.26
CA GLU A 24 8.33 -4.75 1.97
C GLU A 24 8.54 -3.39 2.63
N ILE A 25 7.53 -2.50 2.68
CA ILE A 25 7.59 -1.23 3.44
C ILE A 25 7.97 -1.51 4.89
N ARG A 26 7.26 -2.44 5.56
CA ARG A 26 7.52 -2.77 6.97
C ARG A 26 8.89 -3.39 7.20
N LYS A 27 9.38 -4.18 6.26
CA LYS A 27 10.72 -4.75 6.30
C LYS A 27 11.79 -3.67 6.18
N GLU A 28 11.56 -2.65 5.36
CA GLU A 28 12.50 -1.54 5.17
C GLU A 28 12.43 -0.49 6.30
N ASP A 29 11.28 -0.34 6.97
CA ASP A 29 11.15 0.50 8.18
C ASP A 29 12.04 0.07 9.34
N ILE A 30 12.47 -1.20 9.36
CA ILE A 30 13.39 -1.74 10.37
C ILE A 30 14.84 -1.85 9.85
N ALA A 31 15.10 -1.42 8.62
CA ALA A 31 16.43 -1.47 8.03
C ALA A 31 17.33 -0.35 8.61
N PRO A 32 18.67 -0.44 8.46
CA PRO A 32 19.58 0.59 8.97
C PRO A 32 19.43 1.98 8.31
N THR A 33 18.70 2.07 7.20
CA THR A 33 18.52 3.30 6.43
C THR A 33 17.09 3.42 5.93
N ASP A 34 16.52 4.62 6.02
CA ASP A 34 15.13 4.87 5.63
C ASP A 34 14.96 5.10 4.12
N LEU A 35 16.04 5.20 3.33
CA LEU A 35 15.97 5.56 1.90
C LEU A 35 15.03 4.66 1.08
N ARG A 36 14.99 3.36 1.36
CA ARG A 36 14.11 2.42 0.66
C ARG A 36 12.68 2.47 1.21
N ALA A 37 12.52 2.57 2.52
CA ALA A 37 11.22 2.76 3.16
C ALA A 37 10.53 4.03 2.64
N ASP A 38 11.24 5.16 2.59
CA ASP A 38 10.78 6.44 2.04
C ASP A 38 10.31 6.30 0.59
N ALA A 39 11.10 5.64 -0.26
CA ALA A 39 10.74 5.45 -1.67
C ALA A 39 9.46 4.61 -1.82
N LEU A 40 9.32 3.54 -1.04
CA LEU A 40 8.17 2.64 -1.10
C LEU A 40 6.92 3.29 -0.52
N ILE A 41 7.02 4.02 0.60
CA ILE A 41 5.87 4.68 1.21
C ILE A 41 5.39 5.88 0.39
N MET A 42 6.30 6.65 -0.21
CA MET A 42 5.93 7.70 -1.16
C MET A 42 5.20 7.14 -2.37
N HIS A 43 5.64 5.97 -2.87
CA HIS A 43 4.94 5.27 -3.94
C HIS A 43 3.56 4.79 -3.52
N PHE A 44 3.45 4.13 -2.35
CA PHE A 44 2.17 3.72 -1.77
C PHE A 44 1.18 4.89 -1.71
N ASN A 45 1.57 6.01 -1.11
CA ASN A 45 0.76 7.23 -1.02
C ASN A 45 0.25 7.71 -2.38
N LYS A 46 1.10 7.65 -3.40
CA LYS A 46 0.76 8.08 -4.76
C LYS A 46 -0.30 7.18 -5.40
N ILE A 47 -0.24 5.87 -5.20
CA ILE A 47 -1.11 4.92 -5.94
C ILE A 47 -2.43 4.62 -5.24
N VAL A 48 -2.48 4.62 -3.90
CA VAL A 48 -3.68 4.17 -3.17
C VAL A 48 -4.88 5.07 -3.42
N GLY A 49 -4.65 6.38 -3.52
CA GLY A 49 -5.70 7.40 -3.65
C GLY A 49 -6.55 7.60 -2.40
N HIS A 50 -6.43 6.73 -1.39
CA HIS A 50 -7.12 6.85 -0.11
C HIS A 50 -6.63 8.10 0.63
N PRO A 51 -7.52 8.94 1.20
CA PRO A 51 -7.15 10.21 1.82
C PRO A 51 -6.18 10.04 3.01
N SER A 52 -6.31 8.96 3.76
CA SER A 52 -5.38 8.65 4.87
C SER A 52 -3.98 8.23 4.41
N GLY A 53 -3.78 7.81 3.16
CA GLY A 53 -2.47 7.40 2.65
C GLY A 53 -1.71 6.48 3.62
N MET A 54 -0.48 6.83 3.94
CA MET A 54 0.44 6.14 4.83
C MET A 54 -0.07 5.99 6.26
N ASP A 55 -1.04 6.80 6.69
CA ASP A 55 -1.65 6.66 8.02
C ASP A 55 -2.36 5.32 8.16
N LEU A 56 -2.79 4.70 7.05
CA LEU A 56 -3.28 3.32 7.05
C LEU A 56 -2.24 2.31 7.58
N ILE A 57 -0.95 2.62 7.46
CA ILE A 57 0.18 1.78 7.91
C ILE A 57 0.68 2.24 9.28
N TYR A 58 0.92 3.54 9.47
CA TYR A 58 1.61 4.05 10.66
C TYR A 58 0.70 4.58 11.77
N TYR A 59 -0.51 5.04 11.43
CA TYR A 59 -1.44 5.67 12.36
C TYR A 59 -2.86 5.12 12.17
N PRO A 60 -3.04 3.79 12.33
CA PRO A 60 -4.32 3.16 12.08
C PRO A 60 -5.38 3.61 13.11
N GLU A 61 -6.62 3.75 12.64
CA GLU A 61 -7.76 3.99 13.52
C GLU A 61 -7.93 2.86 14.56
N PRO A 62 -8.42 3.16 15.78
CA PRO A 62 -8.67 2.14 16.79
C PRO A 62 -9.56 1.01 16.27
N GLY A 63 -9.04 -0.22 16.32
CA GLY A 63 -9.74 -1.43 15.87
C GLY A 63 -9.62 -1.73 14.37
N ALA A 64 -8.85 -0.95 13.60
CA ALA A 64 -8.54 -1.27 12.21
C ALA A 64 -7.74 -2.58 12.11
N ASP A 65 -7.98 -3.34 11.04
CA ASP A 65 -7.15 -4.50 10.69
C ASP A 65 -5.84 -4.01 10.08
N THR A 66 -4.78 -4.01 10.90
CA THR A 66 -3.46 -3.51 10.53
C THR A 66 -2.60 -4.55 9.81
N THR A 67 -3.13 -5.73 9.48
CA THR A 67 -2.39 -6.68 8.62
C THR A 67 -2.25 -6.10 7.20
N SER A 68 -1.25 -6.55 6.44
CA SER A 68 -1.09 -6.10 5.04
C SER A 68 -2.32 -6.42 4.19
N ALA A 69 -2.92 -7.60 4.42
CA ALA A 69 -4.19 -7.97 3.81
C ALA A 69 -5.37 -7.10 4.29
N GLY A 70 -5.39 -6.71 5.57
CA GLY A 70 -6.38 -5.79 6.13
C GLY A 70 -6.35 -4.41 5.49
N ILE A 71 -5.14 -3.87 5.28
CA ILE A 71 -4.92 -2.59 4.59
C ILE A 71 -5.31 -2.72 3.11
N ALA A 72 -4.91 -3.80 2.43
CA ALA A 72 -5.31 -4.06 1.04
C ALA A 72 -6.84 -4.07 0.87
N ARG A 73 -7.56 -4.76 1.76
CA ARG A 73 -9.04 -4.75 1.81
C ARG A 73 -9.61 -3.36 2.07
N THR A 74 -9.02 -2.61 3.00
CA THR A 74 -9.47 -1.25 3.33
C THR A 74 -9.36 -0.32 2.13
N VAL A 75 -8.21 -0.35 1.43
CA VAL A 75 -8.00 0.45 0.22
C VAL A 75 -8.96 0.01 -0.88
N MET A 76 -9.12 -1.29 -1.11
CA MET A 76 -10.04 -1.80 -2.14
C MET A 76 -11.49 -1.38 -1.87
N ALA A 77 -11.99 -1.58 -0.65
CA ALA A 77 -13.36 -1.21 -0.27
C ALA A 77 -13.63 0.29 -0.45
N TRP A 78 -12.66 1.14 -0.08
CA TRP A 78 -12.76 2.58 -0.31
C TRP A 78 -12.79 2.93 -1.81
N ARG A 79 -11.94 2.28 -2.63
CA ARG A 79 -11.92 2.51 -4.08
C ARG A 79 -13.22 2.07 -4.74
N GLU A 80 -13.78 0.94 -4.34
CA GLU A 80 -15.09 0.45 -4.80
C GLU A 80 -16.21 1.44 -4.46
N ALA A 81 -16.26 1.92 -3.21
CA ALA A 81 -17.24 2.92 -2.77
C ALA A 81 -17.16 4.23 -3.57
N ASN A 82 -15.97 4.58 -4.06
CA ASN A 82 -15.71 5.76 -4.89
C ASN A 82 -15.73 5.48 -6.40
N ARG A 83 -16.12 4.27 -6.84
CA ARG A 83 -16.17 3.85 -8.24
C ARG A 83 -14.83 4.01 -8.98
N LEU A 84 -13.73 3.82 -8.26
CA LEU A 84 -12.38 3.83 -8.82
C LEU A 84 -11.96 2.43 -9.28
N PRO A 85 -11.08 2.31 -10.29
CA PRO A 85 -10.53 1.03 -10.71
C PRO A 85 -9.87 0.26 -9.56
N GLY A 86 -10.18 -1.03 -9.45
CA GLY A 86 -9.64 -1.93 -8.43
C GLY A 86 -8.30 -2.57 -8.83
N PHE A 87 -7.97 -3.66 -8.15
CA PHE A 87 -6.83 -4.51 -8.46
C PHE A 87 -6.92 -5.15 -9.85
N LYS A 88 -5.76 -5.50 -10.37
CA LYS A 88 -5.60 -6.36 -11.53
C LYS A 88 -6.15 -7.76 -11.23
N THR A 89 -6.99 -8.25 -12.14
CA THR A 89 -7.44 -9.66 -12.19
C THR A 89 -6.42 -10.53 -12.91
#